data_AF-A0A964EYF1-F1
#
_entry.id   AF-A0A964EYF1-F1
#
_cell.length_a   1.000
_cell.length_b   1.000
_cell.length_c   1.000
_cell.angle_alpha   90.00
_cell.angle_beta   90.00
_cell.angle_gamma   90.00
#
_symmetry.space_group_name_H-M   'P 1'
#
loop_
_entity.id
_entity.type
_entity.pdbx_description
1 polymer ?
#
loop_
_entity_poly.entity_id
_entity_poly.type
_entity_poly.pdbx_seq_one_letter_code
_entity_poly.pdbx_strand_id
1 'polypeptide(L)'
;MRVQAVTGACALGHDPARWLEALPSGAVPGALPDVERPADLDPQAWRRMSALARLAVVQVRALLDRRAVPEPLPVVWATGLGELPATLGFLEPLLTRGRRRPLLFRGSVHNVPAAWLSITLGLSGPSETVSAGWCTATAGLLRALSLAGRYGQALWVGGDDAPAALEAALAALGRGPAGAGVAALLLSTDGDGPRIRVSCAPRPPAPDGRPLMSVMSPLPEEALPDPPGASPARGVFGEGPVAGILTLAALAAGGGGRLVERSGGAWLVAEVERG
;
A
#
# COMPACT_ATOMS: atom_id res chain seq x y z
N MET A 1 -3.45 6.67 -16.98
CA MET A 1 -2.01 6.71 -16.68
C MET A 1 -1.41 5.34 -16.99
N ARG A 2 -0.11 5.25 -17.23
CA ARG A 2 0.62 3.99 -17.43
C ARG A 2 1.43 3.65 -16.18
N VAL A 3 1.47 2.37 -15.82
CA VAL A 3 2.38 1.85 -14.80
C VAL A 3 3.68 1.43 -15.48
N GLN A 4 4.78 2.13 -15.21
CA GLN A 4 6.08 1.82 -15.84
C GLN A 4 6.87 0.76 -15.08
N ALA A 5 6.67 0.67 -13.78
CA ALA A 5 7.34 -0.28 -12.93
C ALA A 5 6.51 -0.54 -11.68
N VAL A 6 6.65 -1.76 -11.15
CA VAL A 6 6.01 -2.20 -9.91
C VAL A 6 7.06 -2.93 -9.08
N THR A 7 7.00 -2.75 -7.77
CA THR A 7 7.77 -3.53 -6.81
C THR A 7 6.98 -3.67 -5.52
N GLY A 8 7.41 -4.56 -4.66
CA GLY A 8 6.85 -4.68 -3.33
C GLY A 8 7.43 -5.85 -2.57
N ALA A 9 7.24 -5.81 -1.27
CA ALA A 9 7.70 -6.83 -0.36
C ALA A 9 6.70 -6.97 0.79
N CYS A 10 6.34 -8.22 1.06
CA CYS A 10 5.53 -8.61 2.20
C CYS A 10 5.91 -10.04 2.59
N ALA A 11 5.17 -10.65 3.52
CA ALA A 11 5.42 -12.04 3.90
C ALA A 11 5.20 -13.06 2.78
N LEU A 12 4.50 -12.69 1.69
CA LEU A 12 4.37 -13.52 0.48
C LEU A 12 5.60 -13.43 -0.46
N GLY A 13 6.62 -12.66 -0.09
CA GLY A 13 7.84 -12.46 -0.88
C GLY A 13 7.87 -11.12 -1.63
N HIS A 14 8.77 -11.03 -2.61
CA HIS A 14 9.15 -9.79 -3.29
C HIS A 14 8.60 -9.62 -4.72
N ASP A 15 7.71 -10.52 -5.16
CA ASP A 15 7.14 -10.52 -6.50
C ASP A 15 5.63 -10.26 -6.43
N PRO A 16 5.17 -9.00 -6.61
CA PRO A 16 3.76 -8.66 -6.56
C PRO A 16 2.89 -9.45 -7.54
N ALA A 17 3.41 -9.88 -8.69
CA ALA A 17 2.63 -10.64 -9.66
C ALA A 17 2.17 -12.00 -9.10
N ARG A 18 2.92 -12.57 -8.16
CA ARG A 18 2.59 -13.85 -7.50
C ARG A 18 1.65 -13.70 -6.32
N TRP A 19 1.47 -12.49 -5.79
CA TRP A 19 0.62 -12.29 -4.61
C TRP A 19 -0.84 -12.63 -4.90
N LEU A 20 -1.34 -12.39 -6.12
CA LEU A 20 -2.74 -12.73 -6.48
C LEU A 20 -3.04 -14.23 -6.38
N GLU A 21 -2.04 -15.10 -6.48
CA GLU A 21 -2.23 -16.56 -6.30
C GLU A 21 -2.34 -16.95 -4.82
N ALA A 22 -1.72 -16.15 -3.94
CA ALA A 22 -1.62 -16.41 -2.51
C ALA A 22 -2.56 -15.56 -1.63
N LEU A 23 -3.12 -14.46 -2.16
CA LEU A 23 -4.16 -13.65 -1.51
C LEU A 23 -5.55 -14.31 -1.35
N PRO A 24 -6.02 -15.30 -2.17
CA PRO A 24 -7.37 -15.85 -2.04
C PRO A 24 -7.55 -16.75 -0.81
N SER A 25 -6.48 -17.09 -0.08
CA SER A 25 -6.56 -17.86 1.17
C SER A 25 -6.85 -17.01 2.41
N GLY A 26 -7.02 -15.70 2.26
CA GLY A 26 -7.28 -14.79 3.37
C GLY A 26 -6.00 -14.42 4.09
N ALA A 27 -5.56 -13.19 3.81
CA ALA A 27 -4.40 -12.49 4.36
C ALA A 27 -3.01 -12.82 3.81
N VAL A 28 -2.19 -11.77 3.78
CA VAL A 28 -0.73 -11.87 3.85
C VAL A 28 -0.36 -11.94 5.32
N PRO A 29 -0.09 -13.13 5.90
CA PRO A 29 0.20 -13.23 7.32
C PRO A 29 1.64 -12.80 7.55
N GLY A 30 1.86 -11.95 8.55
CA GLY A 30 3.18 -11.87 9.18
C GLY A 30 3.81 -10.49 9.18
N ALA A 31 4.88 -10.40 9.95
CA ALA A 31 5.69 -9.21 10.11
C ALA A 31 6.30 -8.77 8.77
N LEU A 32 6.69 -7.50 8.71
CA LEU A 32 7.48 -6.99 7.60
C LEU A 32 8.75 -7.84 7.43
N PRO A 33 9.13 -8.21 6.19
CA PRO A 33 10.40 -8.87 5.95
C PRO A 33 11.55 -7.96 6.38
N ASP A 34 12.53 -8.55 7.06
CA ASP A 34 13.78 -7.86 7.36
C ASP A 34 14.52 -7.50 6.07
N VAL A 35 15.16 -6.35 6.08
CA VAL A 35 15.98 -5.87 4.97
C VAL A 35 17.36 -5.47 5.44
N GLU A 36 18.35 -5.80 4.63
CA GLU A 36 19.72 -5.37 4.84
C GLU A 36 19.89 -3.89 4.47
N ARG A 37 20.80 -3.21 5.19
CA ARG A 37 21.17 -1.83 4.88
C ARG A 37 21.97 -1.81 3.56
N PRO A 38 21.55 -1.08 2.53
CA PRO A 38 22.41 -0.82 1.37
C PRO A 38 23.71 -0.13 1.80
N ALA A 39 24.85 -0.57 1.28
CA ALA A 39 26.17 -0.22 1.80
C ALA A 39 26.45 1.30 1.82
N ASP A 40 25.91 2.01 0.86
CA ASP A 40 26.03 3.45 0.62
C ASP A 40 25.08 4.33 1.46
N LEU A 41 24.10 3.75 2.17
CA LEU A 41 23.24 4.52 3.07
C LEU A 41 23.90 4.76 4.42
N ASP A 42 23.77 5.96 4.97
CA ASP A 42 24.32 6.29 6.29
C ASP A 42 23.81 5.31 7.38
N PRO A 43 24.72 4.62 8.13
CA PRO A 43 24.32 3.68 9.16
C PRO A 43 23.47 4.30 10.28
N GLN A 44 23.67 5.59 10.60
CA GLN A 44 22.91 6.24 11.66
C GLN A 44 21.48 6.56 11.22
N ALA A 45 21.30 7.08 10.01
CA ALA A 45 20.00 7.27 9.38
C ALA A 45 19.24 5.94 9.30
N TRP A 46 19.88 4.88 8.82
CA TRP A 46 19.28 3.55 8.74
C TRP A 46 18.75 3.04 10.09
N ARG A 47 19.54 3.16 11.16
CA ARG A 47 19.12 2.77 12.52
C ARG A 47 17.95 3.58 13.06
N ARG A 48 17.72 4.80 12.57
CA ARG A 48 16.61 5.67 12.97
C ARG A 48 15.33 5.41 12.19
N MET A 49 15.42 4.71 11.06
CA MET A 49 14.25 4.30 10.27
C MET A 49 13.50 3.16 10.98
N SER A 50 12.17 3.21 10.92
CA SER A 50 11.30 2.07 11.24
C SER A 50 11.55 0.92 10.25
N ALA A 51 11.07 -0.28 10.57
CA ALA A 51 11.10 -1.41 9.63
C ALA A 51 10.34 -1.06 8.34
N LEU A 52 9.19 -0.41 8.47
CA LEU A 52 8.36 0.05 7.35
C LEU A 52 9.11 1.03 6.44
N ALA A 53 9.76 2.05 7.00
CA ALA A 53 10.53 3.02 6.23
C ALA A 53 11.75 2.37 5.55
N ARG A 54 12.46 1.45 6.22
CA ARG A 54 13.59 0.71 5.62
C ARG A 54 13.13 -0.13 4.43
N LEU A 55 12.04 -0.86 4.59
CA LEU A 55 11.48 -1.68 3.52
C LEU A 55 11.09 -0.80 2.33
N ALA A 56 10.40 0.31 2.59
CA ALA A 56 10.02 1.28 1.55
C ALA A 56 11.24 1.84 0.80
N VAL A 57 12.30 2.25 1.52
CA VAL A 57 13.54 2.73 0.90
C VAL A 57 14.16 1.67 -0.01
N VAL A 58 14.26 0.42 0.44
CA VAL A 58 14.83 -0.67 -0.35
C VAL A 58 13.99 -0.95 -1.59
N GLN A 59 12.66 -1.03 -1.45
CA GLN A 59 11.76 -1.29 -2.57
C GLN A 59 11.80 -0.14 -3.59
N VAL A 60 11.64 1.11 -3.16
CA VAL A 60 11.66 2.27 -4.07
C VAL A 60 13.02 2.42 -4.75
N ARG A 61 14.12 2.17 -4.03
CA ARG A 61 15.45 2.16 -4.65
C ARG A 61 15.54 1.12 -5.76
N ALA A 62 15.10 -0.11 -5.51
CA ALA A 62 15.09 -1.17 -6.52
C ALA A 62 14.17 -0.82 -7.70
N LEU A 63 13.05 -0.15 -7.45
CA LEU A 63 12.12 0.32 -8.48
C LEU A 63 12.78 1.35 -9.40
N LEU A 64 13.50 2.31 -8.81
CA LEU A 64 14.12 3.43 -9.53
C LEU A 64 15.50 3.09 -10.12
N ASP A 65 16.10 1.97 -9.72
CA ASP A 65 17.44 1.59 -10.16
C ASP A 65 17.54 1.59 -11.69
N ARG A 66 18.52 2.37 -12.19
CA ARG A 66 18.82 2.54 -13.63
C ARG A 66 17.68 3.12 -14.47
N ARG A 67 16.65 3.72 -13.87
CA ARG A 67 15.56 4.39 -14.59
C ARG A 67 15.80 5.89 -14.65
N ALA A 68 15.56 6.48 -15.82
CA ALA A 68 15.44 7.92 -15.95
C ALA A 68 14.06 8.34 -15.44
N VAL A 69 14.04 9.19 -14.40
CA VAL A 69 12.83 9.80 -13.85
C VAL A 69 12.96 11.32 -13.93
N PRO A 70 11.86 12.06 -14.12
CA PRO A 70 11.90 13.52 -14.16
C PRO A 70 12.23 14.07 -12.78
N GLU A 71 12.90 15.22 -12.77
CA GLU A 71 13.08 16.03 -11.58
C GLU A 71 12.26 17.32 -11.71
N PRO A 72 11.41 17.67 -10.73
CA PRO A 72 11.12 16.91 -9.50
C PRO A 72 10.24 15.67 -9.74
N LEU A 73 10.53 14.55 -9.03
CA LEU A 73 9.66 13.36 -8.96
C LEU A 73 8.73 13.45 -7.72
N PRO A 74 7.41 13.61 -7.89
CA PRO A 74 6.46 13.60 -6.78
C PRO A 74 6.34 12.21 -6.15
N VAL A 75 6.09 12.17 -4.85
CA VAL A 75 5.89 10.95 -4.05
C VAL A 75 4.58 11.05 -3.29
N VAL A 76 3.76 10.00 -3.38
CA VAL A 76 2.59 9.80 -2.52
C VAL A 76 2.81 8.56 -1.68
N TRP A 77 2.84 8.74 -0.36
CA TRP A 77 2.86 7.67 0.63
C TRP A 77 1.43 7.35 1.09
N ALA A 78 0.94 6.15 0.82
CA ALA A 78 -0.38 5.67 1.20
C ALA A 78 -0.26 4.71 2.40
N THR A 79 -0.90 5.03 3.52
CA THR A 79 -0.82 4.22 4.74
C THR A 79 -2.13 4.32 5.54
N GLY A 80 -2.69 3.19 5.94
CA GLY A 80 -3.92 3.18 6.72
C GLY A 80 -3.67 3.27 8.23
N LEU A 81 -2.55 2.73 8.68
CA LEU A 81 -2.21 2.60 10.10
C LEU A 81 -1.03 3.49 10.51
N GLY A 82 -0.29 4.03 9.53
CA GLY A 82 0.89 4.83 9.75
C GLY A 82 2.02 4.04 10.41
N GLU A 83 2.81 4.74 11.22
CA GLU A 83 3.88 4.16 12.02
C GLU A 83 3.32 3.58 13.33
N LEU A 84 2.45 2.56 13.21
CA LEU A 84 1.77 1.97 14.35
C LEU A 84 2.73 1.42 15.42
N PRO A 85 3.84 0.71 15.09
CA PRO A 85 4.81 0.28 16.10
C PRO A 85 5.44 1.46 16.86
N ALA A 86 5.80 2.55 16.18
CA ALA A 86 6.35 3.74 16.82
C ALA A 86 5.31 4.45 17.71
N THR A 87 4.05 4.48 17.26
CA THR A 87 2.92 4.99 18.03
C THR A 87 2.71 4.20 19.32
N LEU A 88 2.69 2.87 19.23
CA LEU A 88 2.59 1.98 20.40
C LEU A 88 3.78 2.17 21.34
N GLY A 89 5.00 2.22 20.81
CA GLY A 89 6.22 2.44 21.61
C GLY A 89 6.28 3.82 22.28
N PHE A 90 5.57 4.82 21.75
CA PHE A 90 5.38 6.12 22.39
C PHE A 90 4.31 6.08 23.49
N LEU A 91 3.15 5.46 23.20
CA LEU A 91 2.00 5.44 24.10
C LEU A 91 2.19 4.52 25.30
N GLU A 92 2.78 3.34 25.14
CA GLU A 92 2.90 2.36 26.20
C GLU A 92 3.69 2.88 27.43
N PRO A 93 4.88 3.49 27.29
CA PRO A 93 5.59 4.07 28.44
C PRO A 93 4.85 5.25 29.08
N LEU A 94 4.10 6.00 28.28
CA LEU A 94 3.29 7.11 28.77
C LEU A 94 2.14 6.60 29.65
N LEU A 95 1.44 5.56 29.21
CA LEU A 95 0.32 4.96 29.95
C LEU A 95 0.79 4.17 31.18
N THR A 96 1.86 3.38 31.06
CA THR A 96 2.32 2.48 32.12
C THR A 96 3.17 3.16 33.19
N ARG A 97 3.90 4.23 32.82
CA ARG A 97 4.91 4.86 33.72
C ARG A 97 4.76 6.37 33.83
N GLY A 98 3.79 6.99 33.15
CA GLY A 98 3.64 8.45 33.09
C GLY A 98 4.79 9.17 32.39
N ARG A 99 5.70 8.45 31.71
CA ARG A 99 6.92 9.01 31.11
C ARG A 99 6.74 9.26 29.63
N ARG A 100 6.92 10.51 29.21
CA ARG A 100 6.95 10.91 27.80
C ARG A 100 8.33 10.65 27.20
N ARG A 101 8.37 10.16 25.96
CA ARG A 101 9.60 10.03 25.16
C ARG A 101 9.47 10.86 23.87
N PRO A 102 9.74 12.18 23.91
CA PRO A 102 9.50 13.08 22.76
C PRO A 102 10.19 12.67 21.46
N LEU A 103 11.33 11.99 21.56
CA LEU A 103 12.05 11.50 20.38
C LEU A 103 11.29 10.39 19.64
N LEU A 104 10.47 9.59 20.33
CA LEU A 104 9.66 8.55 19.70
C LEU A 104 8.43 9.13 18.99
N PHE A 105 7.91 10.27 19.45
CA PHE A 105 6.77 10.95 18.82
C PHE A 105 7.09 11.38 17.38
N ARG A 106 8.33 11.78 17.10
CA ARG A 106 8.73 12.13 15.72
C ARG A 106 8.61 10.95 14.76
N GLY A 107 8.76 9.73 15.27
CA GLY A 107 8.63 8.50 14.48
C GLY A 107 7.19 8.02 14.33
N SER A 108 6.22 8.59 15.05
CA SER A 108 4.83 8.12 15.04
C SER A 108 3.92 8.86 14.05
N VAL A 109 4.42 9.90 13.37
CA VAL A 109 3.63 10.63 12.37
C VAL A 109 3.58 9.85 11.05
N HIS A 110 2.45 9.88 10.35
CA HIS A 110 2.19 9.01 9.20
C HIS A 110 3.10 9.29 8.00
N ASN A 111 3.68 10.49 7.93
CA ASN A 111 4.54 10.92 6.83
C ASN A 111 6.02 10.58 7.04
N VAL A 112 6.40 9.92 8.13
CA VAL A 112 7.80 9.54 8.39
C VAL A 112 8.41 8.70 7.26
N PRO A 113 7.75 7.65 6.72
CA PRO A 113 8.29 6.90 5.59
C PRO A 113 8.50 7.78 4.34
N ALA A 114 7.54 8.66 4.03
CA ALA A 114 7.65 9.59 2.91
C ALA A 114 8.86 10.52 3.05
N ALA A 115 9.10 11.04 4.27
CA ALA A 115 10.25 11.88 4.56
C ALA A 115 11.57 11.10 4.40
N TRP A 116 11.63 9.86 4.89
CA TRP A 116 12.82 9.01 4.70
C TRP A 116 13.08 8.69 3.24
N LEU A 117 12.04 8.43 2.44
CA LEU A 117 12.19 8.24 0.99
C LEU A 117 12.81 9.47 0.34
N SER A 118 12.23 10.65 0.57
CA SER A 118 12.73 11.91 0.01
C SER A 118 14.18 12.21 0.40
N ILE A 119 14.53 12.07 1.68
CA ILE A 119 15.87 12.37 2.18
C ILE A 119 16.88 11.35 1.66
N THR A 120 16.55 10.07 1.71
CA THR A 120 17.50 8.98 1.46
C THR A 120 17.77 8.79 -0.03
N LEU A 121 16.75 9.01 -0.86
CA LEU A 121 16.82 8.81 -2.32
C LEU A 121 16.93 10.13 -3.10
N GLY A 122 17.04 11.26 -2.40
CA GLY A 122 17.19 12.58 -3.04
C GLY A 122 15.95 13.04 -3.82
N LEU A 123 14.75 12.55 -3.47
CA LEU A 123 13.52 12.89 -4.19
C LEU A 123 13.06 14.30 -3.80
N SER A 124 13.22 15.24 -4.73
CA SER A 124 13.00 16.68 -4.52
C SER A 124 11.58 17.18 -4.86
N GLY A 125 10.69 16.29 -5.32
CA GLY A 125 9.33 16.66 -5.65
C GLY A 125 8.36 16.73 -4.48
N PRO A 126 7.09 17.12 -4.75
CA PRO A 126 6.05 17.12 -3.74
C PRO A 126 5.96 15.75 -3.05
N SER A 127 6.02 15.74 -1.72
CA SER A 127 5.93 14.54 -0.90
C SER A 127 4.66 14.63 -0.07
N GLU A 128 3.69 13.78 -0.39
CA GLU A 128 2.38 13.76 0.24
C GLU A 128 2.11 12.44 0.94
N THR A 129 1.30 12.48 1.99
CA THR A 129 0.86 11.27 2.70
C THR A 129 -0.67 11.22 2.70
N VAL A 130 -1.21 10.08 2.29
CA VAL A 130 -2.64 9.81 2.25
C VAL A 130 -2.96 8.68 3.21
N SER A 131 -3.90 8.95 4.12
CA SER A 131 -4.52 7.95 4.98
C SER A 131 -6.04 8.15 4.90
N ALA A 132 -6.74 7.16 4.38
CA ALA A 132 -8.18 7.24 4.09
C ALA A 132 -8.92 5.98 4.54
N GLY A 133 -8.43 5.35 5.62
CA GLY A 133 -8.96 4.09 6.14
C GLY A 133 -9.00 3.01 5.06
N TRP A 134 -10.18 2.44 4.83
CA TRP A 134 -10.44 1.36 3.87
C TRP A 134 -10.17 1.71 2.40
N CYS A 135 -10.08 3.00 2.07
CA CYS A 135 -9.86 3.45 0.69
C CYS A 135 -8.48 4.07 0.48
N THR A 136 -7.55 3.81 1.40
CA THR A 136 -6.20 4.38 1.38
C THR A 136 -5.46 4.07 0.09
N ALA A 137 -5.54 2.85 -0.43
CA ALA A 137 -4.82 2.47 -1.63
C ALA A 137 -5.31 3.26 -2.84
N THR A 138 -6.62 3.27 -3.07
CA THR A 138 -7.24 3.95 -4.22
C THR A 138 -7.20 5.46 -4.09
N ALA A 139 -7.37 6.02 -2.88
CA ALA A 139 -7.26 7.47 -2.64
C ALA A 139 -5.81 7.94 -2.85
N GLY A 140 -4.82 7.21 -2.34
CA GLY A 140 -3.41 7.48 -2.60
C GLY A 140 -3.08 7.39 -4.08
N LEU A 141 -3.60 6.37 -4.77
CA LEU A 141 -3.43 6.21 -6.21
C LEU A 141 -4.03 7.39 -6.97
N LEU A 142 -5.27 7.77 -6.69
CA LEU A 142 -5.92 8.94 -7.30
C LEU A 142 -5.04 10.18 -7.18
N ARG A 143 -4.43 10.39 -6.00
CA ARG A 143 -3.53 11.53 -5.79
C ARG A 143 -2.24 11.41 -6.62
N ALA A 144 -1.63 10.24 -6.66
CA ALA A 144 -0.43 9.99 -7.47
C ALA A 144 -0.70 10.16 -8.97
N LEU A 145 -1.88 9.75 -9.46
CA LEU A 145 -2.30 9.97 -10.84
C LEU A 145 -2.45 11.47 -11.16
N SER A 146 -3.01 12.25 -10.24
CA SER A 146 -3.11 13.70 -10.38
C SER A 146 -1.72 14.36 -10.46
N LEU A 147 -0.77 13.93 -9.63
CA LEU A 147 0.61 14.43 -9.66
C LEU A 147 1.34 14.00 -10.94
N ALA A 148 1.22 12.75 -11.37
CA ALA A 148 1.82 12.29 -12.62
C ALA A 148 1.27 13.07 -13.83
N GLY A 149 -0.01 13.43 -13.84
CA GLY A 149 -0.57 14.29 -14.90
C GLY A 149 0.02 15.69 -14.95
N ARG A 150 0.57 16.19 -13.83
CA ARG A 150 1.20 17.52 -13.74
C ARG A 150 2.72 17.47 -13.97
N TYR A 151 3.40 16.43 -13.52
CA TYR A 151 4.86 16.31 -13.52
C TYR A 151 5.38 15.27 -14.54
N GLY A 152 4.51 14.69 -15.35
CA GLY A 152 4.81 13.60 -16.29
C GLY A 152 4.91 12.23 -15.61
N GLN A 153 5.52 12.17 -14.42
CA GLN A 153 5.60 10.96 -13.59
C GLN A 153 5.32 11.24 -12.12
N ALA A 154 4.94 10.19 -11.38
CA ALA A 154 4.86 10.22 -9.92
C ALA A 154 5.07 8.82 -9.34
N LEU A 155 5.60 8.78 -8.13
CA LEU A 155 5.74 7.58 -7.34
C LEU A 155 4.53 7.44 -6.41
N TRP A 156 3.81 6.32 -6.54
CA TRP A 156 2.90 5.87 -5.49
C TRP A 156 3.62 4.81 -4.66
N VAL A 157 3.62 4.96 -3.34
CA VAL A 157 4.17 3.98 -2.40
C VAL A 157 3.11 3.73 -1.34
N GLY A 158 2.71 2.49 -1.15
CA GLY A 158 1.81 2.10 -0.08
C GLY A 158 2.49 1.18 0.90
N GLY A 159 2.24 1.33 2.20
CA GLY A 159 2.65 0.32 3.16
C GLY A 159 2.10 0.53 4.56
N ASP A 160 2.02 -0.57 5.28
CA ASP A 160 1.61 -0.64 6.68
C ASP A 160 2.36 -1.78 7.38
N ASP A 161 2.49 -1.66 8.70
CA ASP A 161 3.02 -2.70 9.58
C ASP A 161 1.89 -3.30 10.43
N ALA A 162 2.03 -4.57 10.80
CA ALA A 162 1.09 -5.31 11.62
C ALA A 162 1.77 -5.78 12.91
N PRO A 163 1.90 -4.90 13.92
CA PRO A 163 2.48 -5.30 15.21
C PRO A 163 1.59 -6.36 15.87
N ALA A 164 2.21 -7.26 16.63
CA ALA A 164 1.52 -8.38 17.29
C ALA A 164 0.30 -7.95 18.14
N ALA A 165 0.33 -6.76 18.73
CA ALA A 165 -0.80 -6.22 19.48
C ALA A 165 -2.03 -5.95 18.60
N LEU A 166 -1.84 -5.47 17.36
CA LEU A 166 -2.92 -5.31 16.39
C LEU A 166 -3.48 -6.67 15.98
N GLU A 167 -2.59 -7.61 15.64
CA GLU A 167 -3.01 -8.95 15.22
C GLU A 167 -3.78 -9.68 16.32
N ALA A 168 -3.34 -9.58 17.57
CA ALA A 168 -4.06 -10.12 18.71
C ALA A 168 -5.45 -9.48 18.88
N ALA A 169 -5.55 -8.15 18.71
CA ALA A 169 -6.81 -7.43 18.82
C ALA A 169 -7.79 -7.82 17.69
N LEU A 170 -7.31 -7.97 16.46
CA LEU A 170 -8.11 -8.43 15.33
C LEU A 170 -8.60 -9.87 15.53
N ALA A 171 -7.71 -10.78 15.94
CA ALA A 171 -8.06 -12.15 16.24
C ALA A 171 -9.14 -12.24 17.35
N ALA A 172 -9.02 -11.43 18.41
CA ALA A 172 -10.01 -11.37 19.49
C ALA A 172 -11.40 -10.86 19.01
N LEU A 173 -11.43 -10.08 17.94
CA LEU A 173 -12.67 -9.61 17.28
C LEU A 173 -13.20 -10.59 16.22
N GLY A 174 -12.63 -11.80 16.11
CA GLY A 174 -12.99 -12.76 15.07
C GLY A 174 -12.64 -12.26 13.67
N ARG A 175 -11.67 -11.36 13.56
CA ARG A 175 -11.17 -10.82 12.30
C ARG A 175 -9.90 -11.57 11.91
N GLY A 176 -9.70 -11.72 10.60
CA GLY A 176 -8.41 -12.19 10.10
C GLY A 176 -7.33 -11.10 10.28
N PRO A 177 -6.07 -11.44 9.96
CA PRO A 177 -4.96 -10.57 10.27
C PRO A 177 -4.93 -9.31 9.39
N ALA A 178 -4.32 -8.25 9.90
CA ALA A 178 -4.18 -6.98 9.17
C ALA A 178 -3.28 -7.14 7.93
N GLY A 179 -2.23 -7.94 8.09
CA GLY A 179 -1.14 -8.07 7.13
C GLY A 179 -0.18 -6.89 7.17
N ALA A 180 1.04 -7.13 6.69
CA ALA A 180 2.09 -6.11 6.61
C ALA A 180 2.81 -6.18 5.27
N GLY A 181 3.25 -5.03 4.77
CA GLY A 181 4.05 -4.97 3.57
C GLY A 181 4.19 -3.57 3.00
N VAL A 182 5.01 -3.47 1.97
CA VAL A 182 5.17 -2.26 1.16
C VAL A 182 5.02 -2.62 -0.30
N ALA A 183 4.40 -1.75 -1.08
CA ALA A 183 4.45 -1.79 -2.52
C ALA A 183 4.67 -0.40 -3.12
N ALA A 184 5.26 -0.34 -4.31
CA ALA A 184 5.47 0.90 -5.02
C ALA A 184 5.19 0.77 -6.52
N LEU A 185 4.66 1.84 -7.09
CA LEU A 185 4.32 1.98 -8.50
C LEU A 185 4.97 3.26 -9.05
N LEU A 186 5.69 3.13 -10.15
CA LEU A 186 6.11 4.28 -10.95
C LEU A 186 5.04 4.55 -12.00
N LEU A 187 4.35 5.69 -11.87
CA LEU A 187 3.26 6.09 -12.76
C LEU A 187 3.75 7.13 -13.75
N SER A 188 3.29 7.05 -15.00
CA SER A 188 3.68 7.97 -16.08
C SER A 188 2.54 8.24 -17.04
N THR A 189 2.49 9.44 -17.63
CA THR A 189 1.53 9.77 -18.70
C THR A 189 1.77 8.91 -19.94
N ASP A 190 3.02 8.52 -20.17
CA ASP A 190 3.49 7.76 -21.32
C ASP A 190 4.12 6.42 -20.91
N GLY A 191 4.12 5.46 -21.83
CA GLY A 191 4.68 4.12 -21.63
C GLY A 191 3.80 3.01 -22.22
N ASP A 192 4.37 1.80 -22.25
CA ASP A 192 3.78 0.57 -22.77
C ASP A 192 3.18 -0.33 -21.67
N GLY A 193 3.45 -0.03 -20.40
CA GLY A 193 2.91 -0.80 -19.28
C GLY A 193 1.39 -0.71 -19.10
N PRO A 194 0.85 -1.43 -18.10
CA PRO A 194 -0.58 -1.49 -17.83
C PRO A 194 -1.19 -0.09 -17.67
N ARG A 195 -2.39 0.10 -18.22
CA ARG A 195 -3.13 1.34 -18.04
C ARG A 195 -3.89 1.27 -16.73
N ILE A 196 -3.73 2.29 -15.91
CA ILE A 196 -4.46 2.43 -14.65
C ILE A 196 -5.34 3.67 -14.65
N ARG A 197 -6.55 3.52 -14.11
CA ARG A 197 -7.54 4.59 -13.90
C ARG A 197 -8.20 4.43 -12.53
N VAL A 198 -8.65 5.55 -11.96
CA VAL A 198 -9.50 5.55 -10.78
C VAL A 198 -10.82 6.22 -11.13
N SER A 199 -11.93 5.61 -10.70
CA SER A 199 -13.28 6.18 -10.81
C SER A 199 -14.00 6.12 -9.47
N CYS A 200 -15.07 6.90 -9.35
CA CYS A 200 -15.97 6.91 -8.21
C CYS A 200 -17.37 6.52 -8.69
N ALA A 201 -18.01 5.59 -8.00
CA ALA A 201 -19.33 5.09 -8.33
C ALA A 201 -20.27 5.13 -7.11
N PRO A 202 -21.57 5.44 -7.29
CA PRO A 202 -22.54 5.42 -6.19
C PRO A 202 -22.91 3.99 -5.73
N ARG A 203 -22.57 2.97 -6.52
CA ARG A 203 -22.79 1.54 -6.25
C ARG A 203 -21.53 0.77 -6.62
N PRO A 204 -21.26 -0.39 -5.99
CA PRO A 204 -20.12 -1.19 -6.39
C PRO A 204 -20.35 -1.69 -7.83
N PRO A 205 -19.31 -1.72 -8.68
CA PRO A 205 -19.42 -2.36 -9.97
C PRO A 205 -19.77 -3.84 -9.78
N ALA A 206 -20.53 -4.41 -10.73
CA ALA A 206 -20.78 -5.84 -10.73
C ALA A 206 -19.44 -6.60 -10.80
N PRO A 207 -19.25 -7.66 -10.00
CA PRO A 207 -18.10 -8.54 -10.14
C PRO A 207 -18.08 -9.10 -11.57
N ASP A 208 -16.97 -8.96 -12.29
CA ASP A 208 -16.78 -9.52 -13.63
C ASP A 208 -15.73 -10.62 -13.65
N GLY A 209 -15.71 -11.49 -12.63
CA GLY A 209 -14.75 -12.58 -12.45
C GLY A 209 -14.73 -13.10 -11.01
N ARG A 210 -13.72 -13.89 -10.65
CA ARG A 210 -13.61 -14.53 -9.33
C ARG A 210 -13.12 -13.51 -8.28
N PRO A 211 -13.90 -13.23 -7.22
CA PRO A 211 -13.49 -12.27 -6.21
C PRO A 211 -12.29 -12.80 -5.42
N LEU A 212 -11.16 -12.10 -5.47
CA LEU A 212 -10.07 -12.23 -4.49
C LEU A 212 -10.47 -11.43 -3.24
N MET A 213 -11.46 -11.90 -2.50
CA MET A 213 -11.86 -11.26 -1.23
C MET A 213 -10.78 -11.47 -0.16
N SER A 214 -10.49 -10.45 0.66
CA SER A 214 -9.77 -10.69 1.92
C SER A 214 -10.08 -9.65 3.01
N VAL A 215 -10.34 -10.22 4.20
CA VAL A 215 -10.26 -9.72 5.59
C VAL A 215 -10.98 -8.42 5.96
N MET A 216 -12.14 -8.50 6.63
CA MET A 216 -12.49 -7.71 7.85
C MET A 216 -13.97 -7.40 8.04
N SER A 217 -14.88 -7.69 7.11
CA SER A 217 -16.32 -7.47 7.34
C SER A 217 -17.13 -8.77 7.25
N PRO A 218 -18.10 -9.03 8.15
CA PRO A 218 -19.22 -9.88 7.76
C PRO A 218 -20.04 -9.04 6.80
N LEU A 219 -20.20 -9.43 5.54
CA LEU A 219 -21.32 -8.85 4.79
C LEU A 219 -22.58 -9.07 5.64
N PRO A 220 -23.32 -8.03 6.05
CA PRO A 220 -24.65 -8.26 6.58
C PRO A 220 -25.49 -8.80 5.41
N GLU A 221 -25.73 -10.12 5.36
CA GLU A 221 -26.66 -10.93 4.54
C GLU A 221 -26.95 -10.58 3.05
N GLU A 222 -26.69 -9.39 2.56
CA GLU A 222 -26.65 -8.97 1.17
C GLU A 222 -25.29 -9.36 0.56
N ALA A 223 -25.02 -10.67 0.55
CA ALA A 223 -23.96 -11.20 -0.30
C ALA A 223 -24.27 -10.82 -1.75
N LEU A 224 -23.39 -10.04 -2.38
CA LEU A 224 -23.41 -9.90 -3.84
C LEU A 224 -23.33 -11.32 -4.41
N PRO A 225 -24.34 -11.80 -5.16
CA PRO A 225 -24.33 -13.17 -5.65
C PRO A 225 -23.14 -13.36 -6.59
N ASP A 226 -22.45 -14.49 -6.45
CA ASP A 226 -21.43 -14.90 -7.43
C ASP A 226 -22.10 -15.00 -8.81
N PRO A 227 -21.62 -14.29 -9.84
CA PRO A 227 -22.18 -14.42 -11.17
C PRO A 227 -21.90 -15.83 -11.70
N PRO A 228 -22.93 -16.56 -12.18
CA PRO A 228 -22.73 -17.89 -12.74
C PRO A 228 -21.83 -17.83 -13.98
N GLY A 229 -20.74 -18.61 -14.00
CA GLY A 229 -19.79 -18.71 -15.13
C GLY A 229 -18.55 -17.82 -15.05
N ALA A 230 -18.21 -17.27 -13.88
CA ALA A 230 -17.05 -16.40 -13.69
C ALA A 230 -15.70 -17.08 -14.02
N SER A 231 -14.95 -16.49 -14.95
CA SER A 231 -13.55 -16.82 -15.24
C SER A 231 -12.62 -16.19 -14.19
N PRO A 232 -11.53 -16.85 -13.76
CA PRO A 232 -10.72 -16.46 -12.59
C PRO A 232 -9.94 -15.12 -12.66
N ALA A 233 -10.14 -14.27 -13.67
CA ALA A 233 -9.14 -13.26 -14.03
C ALA A 233 -9.61 -11.78 -14.05
N ARG A 234 -10.79 -11.40 -13.53
CA ARG A 234 -11.26 -10.00 -13.64
C ARG A 234 -12.09 -9.54 -12.43
N GLY A 235 -11.47 -8.78 -11.52
CA GLY A 235 -12.16 -8.10 -10.41
C GLY A 235 -11.77 -8.61 -9.03
N VAL A 236 -11.16 -7.73 -8.22
CA VAL A 236 -10.71 -7.99 -6.85
C VAL A 236 -11.39 -7.00 -5.91
N PHE A 237 -12.03 -7.53 -4.87
CA PHE A 237 -12.60 -6.72 -3.80
C PHE A 237 -11.61 -6.72 -2.63
N GLY A 238 -10.96 -5.60 -2.41
CA GLY A 238 -10.07 -5.41 -1.27
C GLY A 238 -10.80 -4.60 -0.21
N GLU A 239 -10.98 -5.19 0.98
CA GLU A 239 -11.42 -4.43 2.15
C GLU A 239 -10.25 -4.39 3.14
N GLY A 240 -9.61 -3.22 3.28
CA GLY A 240 -8.61 -2.99 4.31
C GLY A 240 -7.42 -2.22 3.78
N PRO A 241 -6.79 -1.35 4.58
CA PRO A 241 -5.73 -0.49 4.08
C PRO A 241 -4.53 -1.27 3.53
N VAL A 242 -4.10 -2.33 4.23
CA VAL A 242 -2.95 -3.14 3.79
C VAL A 242 -3.32 -4.05 2.63
N ALA A 243 -4.50 -4.68 2.69
CA ALA A 243 -5.02 -5.53 1.63
C ALA A 243 -5.14 -4.76 0.31
N GLY A 244 -5.75 -3.57 0.32
CA GLY A 244 -5.87 -2.72 -0.86
C GLY A 244 -4.51 -2.31 -1.44
N ILE A 245 -3.54 -1.98 -0.60
CA ILE A 245 -2.18 -1.60 -1.02
C ILE A 245 -1.49 -2.75 -1.78
N LEU A 246 -1.47 -3.94 -1.19
CA LEU A 246 -0.80 -5.09 -1.79
C LEU A 246 -1.55 -5.60 -3.02
N THR A 247 -2.89 -5.63 -2.96
CA THR A 247 -3.74 -5.99 -4.11
C THR A 247 -3.50 -5.05 -5.27
N LEU A 248 -3.43 -3.74 -5.05
CA LEU A 248 -3.20 -2.78 -6.14
C LEU A 248 -1.89 -3.06 -6.88
N ALA A 249 -0.81 -3.32 -6.15
CA ALA A 249 0.47 -3.66 -6.74
C ALA A 249 0.43 -5.01 -7.45
N ALA A 250 -0.28 -5.99 -6.88
CA ALA A 250 -0.43 -7.30 -7.48
C ALA A 250 -1.23 -7.25 -8.80
N LEU A 251 -2.29 -6.41 -8.87
CA LEU A 251 -3.03 -6.13 -10.11
C LEU A 251 -2.16 -5.42 -11.15
N ALA A 252 -1.35 -4.45 -10.72
CA ALA A 252 -0.45 -3.71 -11.59
C ALA A 252 0.66 -4.63 -12.17
N ALA A 253 1.19 -5.56 -11.37
CA ALA A 253 2.23 -6.51 -11.81
C ALA A 253 1.67 -7.70 -12.60
N GLY A 254 0.54 -8.27 -12.17
CA GLY A 254 -0.14 -9.40 -12.81
C GLY A 254 -0.90 -9.03 -14.11
N GLY A 255 -0.89 -7.73 -14.46
CA GLY A 255 -1.43 -7.25 -15.71
C GLY A 255 -2.96 -7.26 -15.73
N GLY A 256 -3.61 -6.76 -14.68
CA GLY A 256 -4.98 -6.26 -14.80
C GLY A 256 -5.99 -6.80 -13.79
N GLY A 257 -7.15 -6.15 -13.79
CA GLY A 257 -8.26 -6.38 -12.87
C GLY A 257 -8.72 -5.07 -12.24
N ARG A 258 -9.52 -5.17 -11.18
CA ARG A 258 -10.06 -4.01 -10.47
C ARG A 258 -9.81 -4.18 -8.98
N LEU A 259 -9.45 -3.10 -8.30
CA LEU A 259 -9.55 -2.98 -6.84
C LEU A 259 -10.77 -2.10 -6.56
N VAL A 260 -11.69 -2.59 -5.74
CA VAL A 260 -12.89 -1.88 -5.34
C VAL A 260 -12.85 -1.65 -3.83
N GLU A 261 -12.83 -0.38 -3.42
CA GLU A 261 -12.78 0.04 -2.01
C GLU A 261 -13.96 0.96 -1.68
N ARG A 262 -14.54 0.81 -0.49
CA ARG A 262 -15.66 1.66 -0.04
C ARG A 262 -15.14 2.92 0.65
N SER A 263 -15.74 4.06 0.32
CA SER A 263 -15.49 5.37 0.97
C SER A 263 -16.82 6.03 1.32
N GLY A 264 -17.25 5.89 2.58
CA GLY A 264 -18.54 6.38 3.05
C GLY A 264 -19.71 5.78 2.25
N GLY A 265 -20.45 6.65 1.54
CA GLY A 265 -21.58 6.28 0.67
C GLY A 265 -21.22 5.98 -0.78
N ALA A 266 -19.94 6.02 -1.14
CA ALA A 266 -19.45 5.81 -2.50
C ALA A 266 -18.40 4.69 -2.58
N TRP A 267 -18.09 4.30 -3.80
CA TRP A 267 -17.11 3.25 -4.13
C TRP A 267 -16.02 3.83 -5.00
N LEU A 268 -14.77 3.67 -4.56
CA LEU A 268 -13.60 3.96 -5.37
C LEU A 268 -13.18 2.70 -6.09
N VAL A 269 -12.96 2.82 -7.40
CA VAL A 269 -12.58 1.70 -8.26
C VAL A 269 -11.27 2.04 -8.95
N ALA A 270 -10.19 1.32 -8.62
CA ALA A 270 -8.96 1.34 -9.37
C ALA A 270 -9.01 0.22 -10.42
N GLU A 271 -9.00 0.58 -11.69
CA GLU A 271 -9.02 -0.37 -12.81
C GLU A 271 -7.65 -0.41 -13.48
N VAL A 272 -7.10 -1.61 -13.61
CA VAL A 272 -5.84 -1.91 -14.31
C VAL A 272 -6.16 -2.73 -15.55
N GLU A 273 -5.79 -2.21 -16.72
CA GLU A 273 -5.98 -2.84 -18.02
C GLU A 273 -4.61 -3.24 -18.60
N ARG A 274 -4.55 -4.38 -19.30
CA ARG A 274 -3.35 -4.78 -20.04
C ARG A 274 -3.04 -3.74 -21.13
N GLY A 275 -1.76 -3.38 -21.21
CA GLY A 275 -1.22 -2.49 -22.23
C GLY A 275 -1.20 -3.13 -23.60
#